data_AF-A0A662P9P0-F1
#
_entry.id   AF-A0A662P9P0-F1
#
_cell.length_a   1.000
_cell.length_b   1.000
_cell.length_c   1.000
_cell.angle_alpha   90.00
_cell.angle_beta   90.00
_cell.angle_gamma   90.00
#
_symmetry.space_group_name_H-M   'P 1'
#
loop_
_entity.id
_entity.type
_entity.pdbx_description
1 polymer ?
#
loop_
_entity_poly.entity_id
_entity_poly.type
_entity_poly.pdbx_seq_one_letter_code
_entity_poly.pdbx_strand_id
1 'polypeptide(L)' 'MKLKEYSTIREISGPLMIVEKVENVGYGEVVEVIVSDTETRLGQVLETSTDMVVVQVFEGTTGLDTHRTRVRFTGEPI' A
#
# COMPACT_ATOMS: atom_id res chain seq x y z
N MET A 1 -5.47 -8.21 -16.25
CA MET A 1 -4.35 -7.27 -16.00
C MET A 1 -3.55 -7.85 -14.85
N LYS A 2 -2.21 -7.98 -14.94
CA LYS A 2 -1.43 -8.48 -13.79
C LYS A 2 -1.35 -7.35 -12.77
N LEU A 3 -1.95 -7.55 -11.60
CA LEU A 3 -1.78 -6.66 -10.46
C LEU A 3 -0.29 -6.66 -10.06
N LYS A 4 0.33 -5.48 -10.00
CA LYS A 4 1.76 -5.32 -9.71
C LYS A 4 1.95 -5.25 -8.20
N GLU A 5 2.80 -6.13 -7.67
CA GLU A 5 3.23 -6.07 -6.27
C GLU A 5 4.43 -5.14 -6.12
N TYR A 6 4.44 -4.35 -5.06
CA TYR A 6 5.52 -3.43 -4.71
C TYR A 6 6.06 -3.78 -3.31
N SER A 7 7.38 -3.74 -3.16
CA SER A 7 8.11 -3.97 -1.89
C SER A 7 8.96 -2.74 -1.52
N THR A 8 8.52 -1.58 -1.98
CA THR A 8 9.22 -0.28 -1.89
C THR A 8 8.58 0.60 -0.82
N ILE A 9 8.24 -0.01 0.32
CA ILE A 9 7.70 0.71 1.47
C ILE A 9 8.84 1.55 2.05
N ARG A 10 8.67 2.87 2.02
CA ARG A 10 9.66 3.83 2.54
C ARG A 10 9.50 4.02 4.04
N GLU A 11 8.26 4.19 4.49
CA GLU A 11 7.95 4.59 5.86
C GLU A 11 6.56 4.09 6.28
N ILE A 12 6.42 3.81 7.58
CA ILE A 12 5.17 3.45 8.24
C ILE A 12 5.05 4.34 9.47
N SER A 13 3.98 5.14 9.55
CA SER A 13 3.78 6.12 10.63
C SER A 13 2.31 6.21 11.00
N GLY A 14 1.98 5.88 12.25
CA GLY A 14 0.59 5.79 12.70
C GLY A 14 -0.21 4.83 11.80
N PRO A 15 -1.38 5.23 11.28
CA PRO A 15 -2.17 4.40 10.36
C PRO A 15 -1.70 4.46 8.90
N LEU A 16 -0.63 5.21 8.59
CA LEU A 16 -0.20 5.51 7.23
C LEU A 16 1.04 4.70 6.82
N MET A 17 1.11 4.41 5.52
CA MET A 17 2.23 3.78 4.85
C MET A 17 2.59 4.58 3.60
N ILE A 18 3.88 4.85 3.40
CA ILE A 18 4.40 5.53 2.21
C ILE A 18 5.10 4.49 1.33
N VAL A 19 4.69 4.41 0.06
CA VAL A 19 5.24 3.48 -0.94
C VAL A 19 5.85 4.29 -2.08
N GLU A 20 7.11 4.01 -2.41
CA GLU A 20 7.83 4.69 -3.49
C GLU A 20 7.85 3.88 -4.78
N LYS A 21 8.23 4.51 -5.90
CA LYS A 21 8.42 3.85 -7.21
C LYS A 21 7.18 3.14 -7.71
N VAL A 22 6.03 3.71 -7.38
CA VAL A 22 4.71 3.26 -7.81
C VAL A 22 4.28 4.09 -9.01
N GLU A 23 3.65 3.44 -9.99
CA GLU A 23 3.17 4.10 -11.21
C GLU A 23 1.70 3.73 -11.42
N ASN A 24 0.93 4.65 -12.02
CA ASN A 24 -0.47 4.46 -12.41
C ASN A 24 -1.41 4.13 -11.24
N VAL A 25 -1.25 4.81 -10.10
CA VAL A 25 -2.12 4.66 -8.92
C VAL A 25 -2.92 5.93 -8.67
N GLY A 26 -4.22 5.74 -8.47
CA GLY A 26 -5.20 6.81 -8.29
C GLY A 26 -5.56 7.07 -6.84
N TYR A 27 -6.02 8.29 -6.55
CA TYR A 27 -6.66 8.61 -5.29
C TYR A 27 -7.89 7.73 -5.05
N GLY A 28 -8.07 7.26 -3.81
CA GLY A 28 -9.22 6.46 -3.41
C GLY A 28 -9.16 4.99 -3.82
N GLU A 29 -8.11 4.57 -4.52
CA GLU A 29 -7.89 3.20 -4.96
C GLU A 29 -7.69 2.25 -3.77
N VAL A 30 -8.25 1.05 -3.87
CA VAL A 30 -8.07 -0.03 -2.89
C VAL A 30 -6.68 -0.62 -3.02
N VAL A 31 -6.02 -0.78 -1.88
CA VAL A 31 -4.70 -1.39 -1.75
C VAL A 31 -4.82 -2.61 -0.86
N GLU A 32 -4.28 -3.72 -1.31
CA GLU A 32 -4.02 -4.86 -0.44
C GLU A 32 -2.62 -4.77 0.14
N VAL A 33 -2.53 -4.88 1.47
CA VAL A 33 -1.29 -4.85 2.23
C VAL A 33 -0.98 -6.26 2.70
N ILE A 34 -0.01 -6.89 2.07
CA ILE A 34 0.41 -8.27 2.34
C ILE A 34 1.47 -8.23 3.44
N VAL A 35 1.06 -8.60 4.66
CA VAL A 35 1.91 -8.62 5.86
C VAL A 35 2.76 -9.89 5.90
N SER A 36 2.15 -11.01 5.52
CA SER A 36 2.78 -12.33 5.40
C SER A 36 2.01 -13.19 4.39
N ASP A 37 2.46 -14.41 4.13
CA ASP A 37 1.77 -15.34 3.21
C ASP A 37 0.36 -15.72 3.69
N THR A 38 0.04 -15.49 4.96
CA THR A 38 -1.26 -15.83 5.57
C THR A 38 -2.06 -14.62 6.03
N GLU A 39 -1.52 -13.41 5.91
CA GLU A 39 -2.17 -12.19 6.40
C GLU A 39 -2.11 -11.07 5.36
N THR A 40 -3.30 -10.66 4.92
CA THR A 40 -3.51 -9.51 4.04
C THR A 40 -4.49 -8.56 4.71
N ARG A 41 -4.19 -7.26 4.65
CA ARG A 41 -5.00 -6.16 5.15
C ARG A 41 -5.46 -5.28 3.98
N LEU A 42 -6.46 -4.45 4.22
CA LEU A 42 -6.93 -3.48 3.24
C LEU A 42 -6.45 -2.07 3.59
N GLY A 43 -6.26 -1.29 2.54
CA GLY A 43 -5.97 0.12 2.66
C GLY A 43 -6.53 0.90 1.49
N GLN A 44 -6.37 2.22 1.58
CA GLN A 44 -6.82 3.15 0.57
C GLN A 44 -5.75 4.17 0.27
N VAL A 45 -5.61 4.52 -1.01
CA VAL A 45 -4.75 5.63 -1.43
C VAL A 45 -5.36 6.96 -1.00
N LEU A 46 -4.62 7.72 -0.18
CA LEU A 46 -4.99 9.06 0.25
C LEU A 46 -4.31 10.17 -0.56
N GLU A 47 -3.12 9.90 -1.08
CA GLU A 47 -2.36 10.87 -1.86
C GLU A 47 -1.47 10.14 -2.87
N THR A 48 -1.33 10.74 -4.06
CA THR A 48 -0.46 10.25 -5.12
C THR A 48 0.39 11.41 -5.62
N SER A 49 1.68 11.17 -5.77
CA SER A 49 2.66 12.08 -6.34
C SER A 49 3.43 11.38 -7.46
N THR A 50 4.41 12.07 -8.05
CA THR A 50 5.19 11.53 -9.18
C THR A 50 5.90 10.22 -8.84
N ASP A 51 6.35 10.06 -7.59
CA ASP A 51 7.22 8.95 -7.18
C ASP A 51 6.76 8.23 -5.90
N MET A 52 5.73 8.73 -5.23
CA MET A 52 5.25 8.18 -3.96
C MET A 52 3.73 8.15 -3.87
N VAL A 53 3.23 7.20 -3.08
CA VAL A 53 1.81 7.04 -2.75
C VAL A 53 1.69 6.93 -1.24
N VAL A 54 0.71 7.63 -0.67
CA VAL A 54 0.33 7.52 0.74
C VAL A 54 -0.89 6.62 0.85
N VAL A 55 -0.77 5.55 1.64
CA VAL A 55 -1.81 4.55 1.87
C VAL A 55 -2.21 4.57 3.34
N GLN A 56 -3.51 4.68 3.62
CA GLN A 56 -4.06 4.40 4.94
C GLN A 56 -4.39 2.92 5.07
N VAL A 57 -3.93 2.27 6.14
CA VAL A 57 -4.22 0.85 6.42
C VAL A 57 -5.38 0.74 7.41
N PHE A 58 -6.47 0.07 7.03
CA PHE A 58 -7.71 0.05 7.81
C PHE A 58 -7.60 -0.77 9.09
N GLU A 59 -7.00 -1.95 9.02
CA GLU A 59 -6.76 -2.83 10.17
C GLU A 59 -5.55 -2.38 11.01
N GLY A 60 -4.96 -1.21 10.68
CA GLY A 60 -3.80 -0.64 11.35
C GLY A 60 -2.46 -1.20 10.84
N THR A 61 -1.38 -0.69 11.40
CA THR A 61 0.00 -0.91 10.91
C THR A 61 0.85 -1.81 11.81
N THR A 62 0.27 -2.38 12.87
CA THR A 62 0.97 -3.29 13.77
C THR A 62 1.50 -4.50 13.02
N GLY A 63 2.80 -4.79 13.16
CA GLY A 63 3.45 -5.94 12.51
C GLY A 63 3.88 -5.72 11.06
N LEU A 64 3.59 -4.54 10.49
CA LEU A 64 4.13 -4.17 9.18
C LEU A 64 5.62 -3.82 9.30
N ASP A 65 6.39 -4.24 8.31
CA ASP A 65 7.82 -4.01 8.18
C ASP A 65 8.16 -3.47 6.78
N THR A 66 9.05 -2.49 6.68
CA THR A 66 9.37 -1.81 5.42
C THR A 66 10.07 -2.73 4.40
N HIS A 67 10.68 -3.82 4.83
CA HIS A 67 11.39 -4.76 3.96
C HIS A 67 10.58 -6.01 3.59
N ARG A 68 9.65 -6.43 4.45
CA ARG A 68 8.87 -7.67 4.28
C ARG A 68 7.45 -7.44 3.79
N THR A 69 6.88 -6.28 4.10
CA THR A 69 5.52 -5.94 3.65
C THR A 69 5.53 -5.76 2.14
N ARG A 70 4.48 -6.23 1.48
CA ARG A 70 4.23 -5.97 0.07
C ARG A 70 2.88 -5.29 -0.08
N VAL A 71 2.72 -4.51 -1.13
CA VAL A 71 1.43 -3.90 -1.47
C VAL A 71 1.02 -4.24 -2.88
N ARG A 72 -0.29 -4.34 -3.10
CA ARG A 72 -0.90 -4.58 -4.39
C ARG A 72 -2.02 -3.57 -4.62
N PHE A 73 -1.85 -2.75 -5.64
CA PHE A 73 -2.80 -1.74 -6.07
C PHE A 73 -3.81 -2.38 -7.03
N THR A 74 -5.10 -2.27 -6.71
CA THR A 74 -6.18 -3.04 -7.38
C THR A 74 -6.66 -2.42 -8.69
N GLY A 75 -6.43 -1.12 -8.90
CA GLY A 75 -7.02 -0.32 -9.96
C GLY A 75 -8.50 0.02 -9.74
N GLU A 76 -9.09 -0.41 -8.62
CA GLU A 76 -10.50 -0.20 -8.31
C GLU A 76 -10.62 0.81 -7.15
N PRO A 77 -11.45 1.86 -7.29
CA PRO A 77 -11.83 2.69 -6.15
C PRO A 77 -12.74 1.90 -5.20
N ILE A 78 -12.79 2.33 -3.93
CA ILE A 78 -13.79 1.84 -2.94
C ILE A 78 -15.22 2.12 -3.42
#